data_AF-A0A522ETH9-F1
#
_entry.id   AF-A0A522ETH9-F1
#
_cell.length_a   1.000
_cell.length_b   1.000
_cell.length_c   1.000
_cell.angle_alpha   90.00
_cell.angle_beta   90.00
_cell.angle_gamma   90.00
#
_symmetry.space_group_name_H-M   'P 1'
#
loop_
_entity.id
_entity.type
_entity.pdbx_description
1 polymer ?
#
loop_
_entity_poly.entity_id
_entity_poly.type
_entity_poly.pdbx_seq_one_letter_code
_entity_poly.pdbx_strand_id
1 'polypeptide(L)'
;MKRIISIILFLPLFSLAQNSERFVSKGLFAGKGTLAAGQMTAFKATNSYVSGNLEYYLDDNISFRGGLYFFLGTSNAAHPFSKNSTCFTGFYYHFKTNNHFDPYIGFEPGISWTQLKASDSLFNEPY
;
A
#
# COMPACT_ATOMS: atom_id res chain seq x y z
N MET A 1 -34.95 6.30 -4.31
CA MET A 1 -35.44 4.90 -4.21
C MET A 1 -34.79 3.96 -5.22
N LYS A 2 -34.83 4.21 -6.54
CA LYS A 2 -34.24 3.30 -7.56
C LYS A 2 -32.74 2.96 -7.34
N ARG A 3 -31.92 3.91 -6.88
CA ARG A 3 -30.49 3.71 -6.56
C ARG A 3 -30.24 2.82 -5.34
N ILE A 4 -31.14 2.85 -4.35
CA ILE A 4 -31.04 2.03 -3.12
C ILE A 4 -31.43 0.58 -3.43
N ILE A 5 -32.43 0.39 -4.28
CA ILE A 5 -32.86 -0.94 -4.77
C ILE A 5 -31.72 -1.61 -5.54
N SER A 6 -30.98 -0.87 -6.38
CA SER A 6 -29.81 -1.41 -7.08
C SER A 6 -28.74 -1.90 -6.10
N ILE A 7 -28.39 -1.11 -5.08
CA ILE A 7 -27.37 -1.51 -4.08
C ILE A 7 -27.80 -2.79 -3.34
N ILE A 8 -29.07 -2.88 -2.92
CA ILE A 8 -29.62 -4.05 -2.23
C ILE A 8 -29.64 -5.30 -3.12
N LEU A 9 -29.85 -5.16 -4.43
CA LEU A 9 -29.84 -6.29 -5.38
C LEU A 9 -28.45 -6.92 -5.57
N PHE A 10 -27.37 -6.17 -5.36
CA PHE A 10 -25.99 -6.66 -5.54
C PHE A 10 -25.37 -7.19 -4.23
N LEU A 11 -25.95 -6.91 -3.06
CA LEU A 11 -25.49 -7.43 -1.77
C LEU A 11 -25.42 -8.97 -1.65
N PRO A 12 -26.37 -9.77 -2.18
CA PRO A 12 -26.33 -11.23 -2.02
C PRO A 12 -25.30 -11.94 -2.91
N LEU A 13 -24.69 -11.25 -3.90
CA LEU A 13 -23.67 -11.86 -4.76
C LEU A 13 -22.33 -12.10 -4.05
N PHE A 14 -22.15 -11.60 -2.82
CA PHE A 14 -20.92 -11.75 -2.04
C PHE A 14 -21.00 -12.81 -0.92
N SER A 15 -22.17 -13.39 -0.63
CA SER A 15 -22.30 -14.31 0.52
C SER A 15 -22.07 -15.79 0.20
N LEU A 16 -22.24 -16.23 -1.05
CA LEU A 16 -22.20 -17.65 -1.42
C LEU A 16 -20.87 -18.12 -2.06
N ALA A 17 -19.91 -17.22 -2.28
CA ALA A 17 -18.61 -17.54 -2.88
C ALA A 17 -17.49 -17.81 -1.84
N GLN A 18 -17.84 -17.92 -0.56
CA GLN A 18 -16.87 -18.09 0.51
C GLN A 18 -16.62 -19.57 0.78
N ASN A 19 -15.65 -20.14 0.05
CA ASN A 19 -15.03 -21.43 0.38
C ASN A 19 -14.63 -21.48 1.87
N SER A 20 -14.81 -22.60 2.55
CA SER A 20 -14.51 -22.69 4.00
C SER A 20 -13.02 -22.90 4.30
N GLU A 21 -12.23 -23.23 3.28
CA GLU A 21 -10.81 -23.54 3.44
C GLU A 21 -9.95 -22.27 3.32
N ARG A 22 -9.09 -22.07 4.32
CA ARG A 22 -8.11 -20.98 4.34
C ARG A 22 -7.01 -21.28 3.33
N PHE A 23 -6.84 -20.40 2.34
CA PHE A 23 -5.80 -20.51 1.32
C PHE A 23 -4.41 -20.01 1.75
N VAL A 24 -4.29 -19.42 2.95
CA VAL A 24 -3.03 -18.93 3.49
C VAL A 24 -2.32 -20.06 4.23
N SER A 25 -1.31 -20.64 3.60
CA SER A 25 -0.52 -21.76 4.12
C SER A 25 0.98 -21.45 4.10
N LYS A 26 1.70 -22.13 4.99
CA LYS A 26 3.16 -22.11 5.03
C LYS A 26 3.78 -22.40 3.66
N GLY A 27 4.79 -21.60 3.31
CA GLY A 27 5.54 -21.72 2.07
C GLY A 27 4.95 -20.98 0.88
N LEU A 28 3.78 -20.33 1.03
CA LEU A 28 3.18 -19.54 -0.03
C LEU A 28 3.94 -18.22 -0.25
N PHE A 29 4.05 -17.83 -1.52
CA PHE A 29 4.42 -16.46 -1.92
C PHE A 29 3.18 -15.71 -2.41
N ALA A 30 2.96 -14.51 -1.89
CA ALA A 30 1.91 -13.61 -2.35
C ALA A 30 2.52 -12.28 -2.79
N GLY A 31 2.29 -11.90 -4.04
CA GLY A 31 2.75 -10.63 -4.60
C GLY A 31 1.58 -9.72 -4.98
N LYS A 32 1.70 -8.41 -4.72
CA LYS A 32 0.74 -7.41 -5.18
C LYS A 32 1.47 -6.21 -5.73
N GLY A 33 0.89 -5.59 -6.76
CA GLY A 33 1.37 -4.35 -7.36
C GLY A 33 0.20 -3.41 -7.62
N THR A 34 0.42 -2.11 -7.48
CA THR A 34 -0.59 -1.07 -7.70
C THR A 34 0.07 0.26 -8.05
N LEU A 35 -0.74 1.20 -8.53
CA LEU A 35 -0.38 2.61 -8.56
C LEU A 35 -0.80 3.27 -7.24
N ALA A 36 0.07 4.09 -6.68
CA ALA A 36 -0.21 4.83 -5.45
C ALA A 36 0.00 6.34 -5.66
N ALA A 37 -0.78 7.13 -4.94
CA ALA A 37 -0.65 8.58 -4.92
C ALA A 37 -0.54 9.07 -3.46
N GLY A 38 0.40 9.98 -3.19
CA GLY A 38 0.64 10.57 -1.88
C GLY A 38 0.60 12.09 -1.94
N GLN A 39 -0.27 12.70 -1.13
CA GLN A 39 -0.43 14.15 -1.10
C GLN A 39 0.57 14.81 -0.14
N MET A 40 1.33 15.77 -0.65
CA MET A 40 2.19 16.64 0.13
C MET A 40 1.40 17.90 0.52
N THR A 41 0.76 17.86 1.68
CA THR A 41 -0.14 18.93 2.17
C THR A 41 0.53 20.30 2.24
N ALA A 42 1.81 20.35 2.65
CA ALA A 42 2.58 21.59 2.73
C ALA A 42 2.88 22.24 1.36
N PHE A 43 3.01 21.43 0.29
CA PHE A 43 3.44 21.89 -1.04
C PHE A 43 2.31 21.88 -2.07
N LYS A 44 1.08 21.50 -1.69
CA LYS A 44 -0.07 21.31 -2.60
C LYS A 44 0.27 20.42 -3.82
N ALA A 45 1.16 19.45 -3.60
CA ALA A 45 1.70 18.58 -4.64
C ALA A 45 1.30 17.13 -4.39
N THR A 46 1.18 16.34 -5.46
CA THR A 46 0.84 14.91 -5.35
C THR A 46 1.95 14.08 -5.96
N ASN A 47 2.58 13.23 -5.15
CA ASN A 47 3.56 12.26 -5.61
C ASN A 47 2.85 11.01 -6.13
N SER A 48 3.32 10.49 -7.25
CA SER A 48 2.85 9.26 -7.87
C SER A 48 3.90 8.17 -7.74
N TYR A 49 3.45 6.94 -7.52
CA TYR A 49 4.32 5.78 -7.30
C TYR A 49 3.78 4.55 -8.02
N VAL A 50 4.69 3.68 -8.46
CA VAL A 50 4.39 2.25 -8.56
C VAL A 50 4.69 1.65 -7.20
N SER A 51 3.70 1.01 -6.58
CA SER A 51 3.85 0.37 -5.29
C SER A 51 3.64 -1.13 -5.41
N GLY A 52 4.31 -1.91 -4.58
CA GLY A 52 4.05 -3.34 -4.49
C GLY A 52 4.57 -3.93 -3.21
N ASN A 53 4.11 -5.14 -2.91
CA ASN A 53 4.64 -5.96 -1.84
C ASN A 53 4.81 -7.41 -2.28
N LEU A 54 5.74 -8.08 -1.63
CA LEU A 54 5.97 -9.50 -1.73
C LEU A 54 5.98 -10.07 -0.32
N GLU A 55 5.19 -11.10 -0.08
CA GLU A 55 5.01 -11.72 1.22
C GLU A 55 5.28 -13.22 1.12
N TYR A 56 6.06 -13.71 2.06
CA TYR A 56 6.39 -15.12 2.22
C TYR A 56 5.87 -15.63 3.56
N TYR A 57 5.04 -16.66 3.53
CA TYR A 57 4.44 -17.26 4.72
C TYR A 57 5.40 -18.28 5.34
N LEU A 58 6.12 -17.85 6.38
CA LEU A 58 7.08 -18.68 7.12
C LEU A 58 6.37 -19.79 7.93
N ASP A 59 5.15 -19.49 8.37
CA ASP A 59 4.24 -20.39 9.07
C ASP A 59 2.78 -19.95 8.81
N ASP A 60 1.81 -20.69 9.32
CA ASP A 60 0.38 -20.36 9.16
C ASP A 60 -0.02 -19.02 9.80
N ASN A 61 0.79 -18.54 10.75
CA ASN A 61 0.55 -17.31 11.53
C ASN A 61 1.63 -16.26 11.32
N ILE A 62 2.74 -16.58 10.66
CA ILE A 62 3.89 -15.68 10.56
C ILE A 62 4.27 -15.54 9.09
N SER A 63 4.37 -14.30 8.64
CA SER A 63 4.90 -13.99 7.32
C SER A 63 6.04 -12.97 7.42
N PHE A 64 6.88 -12.98 6.39
CA PHE A 64 7.86 -11.95 6.14
C PHE A 64 7.49 -11.22 4.85
N ARG A 65 7.41 -9.90 4.90
CA ARG A 65 7.00 -9.08 3.77
C ARG A 65 8.07 -8.05 3.43
N GLY A 66 8.24 -7.81 2.14
CA GLY A 66 8.96 -6.66 1.59
C GLY A 66 7.98 -5.78 0.80
N GLY A 67 8.10 -4.47 0.94
CA GLY A 67 7.28 -3.48 0.26
C GLY A 67 8.14 -2.42 -0.42
N LEU A 68 7.72 -1.95 -1.59
CA LEU A 68 8.40 -0.90 -2.34
C LEU A 68 7.40 0.14 -2.83
N TYR A 69 7.72 1.41 -2.65
CA TYR A 69 7.10 2.55 -3.31
C TYR A 69 8.15 3.19 -4.21
N PHE A 70 8.06 2.93 -5.51
CA PHE A 70 8.95 3.49 -6.51
C PHE A 70 8.38 4.79 -7.06
N PHE A 71 9.10 5.89 -6.84
CA PHE A 71 8.67 7.24 -7.23
C PHE A 71 8.64 7.41 -8.75
N LEU A 72 7.47 7.81 -9.27
CA LEU A 72 7.28 8.12 -10.68
C LEU A 72 7.41 9.61 -10.98
N GLY A 73 7.16 10.46 -9.99
CA GLY A 73 7.16 11.90 -10.14
C GLY A 73 6.13 12.59 -9.26
N THR A 74 6.07 13.90 -9.38
CA THR A 74 5.12 14.75 -8.68
C THR A 74 4.26 15.48 -9.71
N SER A 75 2.97 15.65 -9.43
CA SER A 75 2.06 16.51 -10.18
C SER A 75 1.78 17.80 -9.41
N ASN A 76 1.51 18.89 -10.13
CA ASN A 76 1.34 20.29 -9.67
C ASN A 76 2.64 21.09 -9.50
N ALA A 77 2.51 22.43 -9.44
CA ALA A 77 3.60 23.40 -9.63
C ALA A 77 4.81 23.27 -8.69
N ALA A 78 4.65 22.70 -7.49
CA ALA A 78 5.75 22.47 -6.57
C ALA A 78 6.27 21.02 -6.72
N HIS A 79 7.47 20.86 -7.28
CA HIS A 79 8.14 19.57 -7.45
C HIS A 79 9.41 19.51 -6.59
N PRO A 80 9.30 19.38 -5.26
CA PRO A 80 10.44 19.50 -4.35
C PRO A 80 11.42 18.32 -4.44
N PHE A 81 10.98 17.17 -4.96
CA PHE A 81 11.79 15.95 -5.01
C PHE A 81 12.10 15.52 -6.44
N SER A 82 13.37 15.18 -6.69
CA SER A 82 13.80 14.45 -7.88
C SER A 82 13.76 12.93 -7.65
N LYS A 83 13.87 12.48 -6.39
CA LYS A 83 13.72 11.08 -5.97
C LYS A 83 12.98 11.02 -4.63
N ASN A 84 12.11 10.04 -4.45
CA ASN A 84 11.39 9.82 -3.19
C ASN A 84 10.92 8.37 -3.02
N SER A 85 11.74 7.40 -3.41
CA SER A 85 11.36 5.98 -3.34
C SER A 85 11.59 5.45 -1.92
N THR A 86 10.70 4.57 -1.44
CA THR A 86 10.82 3.99 -0.10
C THR A 86 10.67 2.48 -0.16
N CYS A 87 11.52 1.76 0.57
CA CYS A 87 11.47 0.33 0.74
C CYS A 87 11.19 -0.01 2.21
N PHE A 88 10.39 -1.03 2.44
CA PHE A 88 10.00 -1.53 3.76
C PHE A 88 10.21 -3.04 3.80
N THR A 89 10.54 -3.57 4.96
CA THR A 89 10.51 -5.01 5.16
C THR A 89 10.25 -5.34 6.61
N GLY A 90 9.59 -6.45 6.89
CA GLY A 90 9.25 -6.80 8.26
C GLY A 90 8.48 -8.09 8.41
N PHE A 91 8.16 -8.38 9.67
CA PHE A 91 7.41 -9.56 10.07
C PHE A 91 5.98 -9.21 10.42
N TYR A 92 5.09 -10.14 10.12
CA TYR A 92 3.66 -10.03 10.39
C TYR A 92 3.18 -11.25 11.15
N TYR A 93 2.30 -11.01 12.11
CA TYR A 93 1.53 -12.03 12.80
C TYR A 93 0.08 -11.98 12.33
N HIS A 94 -0.40 -13.09 11.78
CA HIS A 94 -1.75 -13.27 11.28
C HIS A 94 -2.58 -13.97 12.35
N PHE A 95 -3.72 -13.38 12.71
CA PHE A 95 -4.66 -13.99 13.64
C PHE A 95 -5.55 -14.96 12.87
N LYS A 96 -5.43 -16.26 13.20
CA LYS A 96 -6.26 -17.32 12.62
C LYS A 96 -7.73 -17.04 12.93
N THR A 97 -8.53 -16.94 11.88
CA THR A 97 -9.99 -16.94 11.95
C THR A 97 -10.52 -18.20 11.26
N ASN A 98 -11.77 -18.56 11.54
CA ASN A 98 -12.43 -19.71 10.92
C ASN A 98 -12.97 -19.38 9.51
N ASN A 99 -12.56 -18.26 8.91
CA ASN A 99 -13.08 -17.77 7.63
C ASN A 99 -11.97 -17.07 6.82
N HIS A 100 -12.33 -16.46 5.69
CA HIS A 100 -11.38 -15.76 4.80
C HIS A 100 -10.87 -14.42 5.33
N PHE A 101 -11.38 -13.94 6.46
CA PHE A 101 -10.92 -12.69 7.04
C PHE A 101 -9.60 -12.94 7.76
N ASP A 102 -8.49 -12.44 7.24
CA ASP A 102 -7.15 -12.66 7.79
C ASP A 102 -6.61 -11.35 8.40
N PRO A 103 -7.04 -10.96 9.61
CA PRO A 103 -6.49 -9.81 10.29
C PRO A 103 -5.05 -10.10 10.71
N TYR A 104 -4.20 -9.08 10.63
CA TYR A 104 -2.80 -9.19 10.98
C TYR A 104 -2.28 -7.92 11.64
N ILE A 105 -1.20 -8.06 12.39
CA ILE A 105 -0.38 -6.96 12.88
C ILE A 105 1.06 -7.20 12.46
N GLY A 106 1.78 -6.15 12.11
CA GLY A 106 3.17 -6.28 11.68
C GLY A 106 4.00 -5.07 12.08
N PHE A 107 5.31 -5.28 12.04
CA PHE A 107 6.29 -4.23 12.21
C PHE A 107 7.23 -4.24 11.01
N GLU A 108 7.24 -3.14 10.25
CA GLU A 108 8.03 -2.97 9.05
C GLU A 108 8.93 -1.73 9.15
N PRO A 109 10.19 -1.89 9.58
CA PRO A 109 11.19 -0.86 9.35
C PRO A 109 11.36 -0.59 7.84
N GLY A 110 11.68 0.65 7.50
CA GLY A 110 11.89 1.06 6.13
C GLY A 110 12.98 2.10 5.96
N ILE A 111 13.47 2.22 4.74
CA ILE A 111 14.47 3.19 4.31
C ILE A 111 13.93 3.93 3.08
N SER A 112 14.02 5.25 3.12
CA SER A 112 13.64 6.12 2.01
C SER A 112 14.88 6.67 1.32
N TRP A 113 14.93 6.54 0.00
CA TRP A 113 15.84 7.31 -0.85
C TRP A 113 15.13 8.55 -1.33
N THR A 114 15.47 9.67 -0.71
CA THR A 114 14.96 10.99 -1.07
C THR A 114 16.08 11.86 -1.64
N GLN A 115 15.73 12.67 -2.63
CA GLN A 115 16.63 13.67 -3.18
C GLN A 115 15.82 14.90 -3.53
N LEU A 116 16.23 16.05 -3.01
CA LEU A 116 15.64 17.32 -3.39
C LEU A 116 15.96 17.63 -4.85
N LYS A 117 14.98 18.20 -5.54
CA LYS A 117 15.22 18.80 -6.85
C LYS A 117 15.90 20.14 -6.58
N ALA A 118 17.12 20.31 -7.08
CA ALA A 118 17.77 21.62 -7.02
C ALA A 118 16.94 22.60 -7.86
N SER A 119 16.29 23.55 -7.18
CA SER A 119 15.77 24.76 -7.80
C SER A 119 16.12 25.92 -6.87
N ASP A 120 16.91 26.87 -7.39
CA ASP A 120 17.37 28.09 -6.72
C ASP A 120 16.24 28.97 -6.14
N SER A 121 14.97 28.61 -6.35
CA SER A 121 13.77 29.32 -5.90
C SER A 121 13.18 28.84 -4.57
N LEU A 122 13.51 27.64 -4.07
CA LEU A 122 12.89 27.13 -2.82
C LEU A 122 13.42 27.77 -1.53
N PHE A 123 14.53 28.51 -1.63
CA PHE A 123 15.15 29.25 -0.52
C PHE A 123 15.06 30.77 -0.66
N ASN A 124 14.36 31.27 -1.70
CA ASN A 124 14.30 32.70 -2.04
C ASN A 124 12.93 33.35 -1.82
N GLU A 125 11.95 32.64 -1.29
CA GLU A 125 10.69 33.24 -0.85
C GLU A 125 10.82 33.69 0.61
N PRO A 126 10.73 35.01 0.91
CA PRO A 126 10.75 35.50 2.28
C PRO A 126 9.45 35.11 2.97
N TYR A 127 9.57 34.56 4.18
CA TYR A 127 8.45 34.28 5.09
C TYR A 127 7.60 35.52 5.38
#